data_AF-A0AAN4HBJ0-F1
#
_entry.id   AF-A0AAN4HBJ0-F1
#
_cell.length_a   1.000
_cell.length_b   1.000
_cell.length_c   1.000
_cell.angle_alpha   90.00
_cell.angle_beta   90.00
_cell.angle_gamma   90.00
#
_symmetry.space_group_name_H-M   'P 1'
#
loop_
_entity.id
_entity.type
_entity.pdbx_description
1 polymer ?
#
loop_
_entity_poly.entity_id
_entity_poly.type
_entity_poly.pdbx_seq_one_letter_code
_entity_poly.pdbx_strand_id
1 'polypeptide(L)' 'MIHQYELNFSVMYSGKVTGSQSTIIPASSLEEANEKLHSEVKRRLGKCRIKVNTVSLCVSEDSRYTIEQK' A
#
# COMPACT_ATOMS: atom_id res chain seq x y z
N MET A 1 3.59 18.24 4.04
CA MET A 1 4.51 17.89 2.94
C MET A 1 3.97 16.62 2.29
N ILE A 2 3.96 16.51 0.96
CA ILE A 2 3.51 15.29 0.27
C ILE A 2 4.73 14.42 0.01
N HIS A 3 4.64 13.17 0.42
CA HIS A 3 5.64 12.13 0.17
C HIS A 3 5.08 11.06 -0.74
N GLN A 4 5.95 10.24 -1.31
CA GLN A 4 5.57 9.05 -2.08
C GLN A 4 5.81 7.80 -1.24
N TYR A 5 4.78 7.01 -1.01
CA TYR A 5 4.86 5.75 -0.30
C TYR A 5 4.70 4.59 -1.28
N GLU A 6 5.66 3.68 -1.33
CA GLU A 6 5.49 2.40 -2.00
C GLU A 6 4.91 1.39 -1.01
N LEU A 7 3.73 0.85 -1.32
CA LEU A 7 3.07 -0.17 -0.52
C LEU A 7 3.11 -1.49 -1.28
N ASN A 8 3.78 -2.49 -0.72
CA ASN A 8 3.66 -3.87 -1.18
C ASN A 8 2.52 -4.54 -0.42
N PHE A 9 1.53 -5.07 -1.13
CA PHE A 9 0.35 -5.66 -0.53
C PHE A 9 -0.16 -6.89 -1.29
N SER A 10 -0.96 -7.70 -0.61
CA SER A 10 -1.72 -8.79 -1.19
C SER A 10 -3.20 -8.59 -0.83
N VAL A 11 -4.09 -9.01 -1.72
CA VAL A 11 -5.53 -8.93 -1.49
C VAL A 11 -6.08 -10.33 -1.33
N MET A 12 -6.95 -10.51 -0.34
CA MET A 12 -7.76 -11.72 -0.18
C MET A 12 -9.20 -11.41 -0.56
N TYR A 13 -9.70 -12.09 -1.58
CA TYR A 13 -11.10 -12.02 -1.99
C TYR A 13 -11.59 -13.42 -2.41
N SER A 14 -12.85 -13.73 -2.10
CA SER A 14 -13.46 -15.04 -2.42
C SER A 14 -12.64 -16.25 -1.93
N GLY A 15 -12.00 -16.13 -0.77
CA GLY A 15 -11.17 -17.20 -0.18
C GLY A 15 -9.81 -17.44 -0.85
N LYS A 16 -9.43 -16.64 -1.86
CA LYS A 16 -8.15 -16.72 -2.55
C LYS A 16 -7.28 -15.51 -2.20
N VAL A 17 -5.98 -15.74 -2.05
CA VAL A 17 -4.97 -14.68 -1.83
C VAL A 17 -4.27 -14.41 -3.14
N THR A 18 -4.19 -13.15 -3.56
CA THR A 18 -3.42 -12.75 -4.72
C THR A 18 -1.92 -12.79 -4.43
N GLY A 19 -1.11 -12.89 -5.49
CA GLY A 19 0.31 -12.55 -5.37
C GLY A 19 0.52 -11.14 -4.85
N SER A 20 1.74 -10.86 -4.37
CA SER A 20 2.14 -9.53 -3.94
C SER A 20 2.11 -8.54 -5.12
N GLN A 21 1.59 -7.35 -4.85
CA GLN A 21 1.52 -6.22 -5.76
C GLN A 21 2.17 -5.03 -5.08
N SER A 22 2.76 -4.12 -5.86
CA SER A 22 3.30 -2.87 -5.35
C SER A 22 2.63 -1.69 -6.03
N THR A 23 2.40 -0.61 -5.28
CA THR A 23 1.91 0.64 -5.83
C THR A 23 2.52 1.83 -5.09
N ILE A 24 2.74 2.93 -5.80
CA ILE A 24 3.24 4.18 -5.22
C ILE A 24 2.04 5.12 -5.01
N ILE A 25 1.84 5.56 -3.78
CA ILE A 25 0.75 6.45 -3.38
C ILE A 25 1.33 7.76 -2.83
N PRO A 26 1.04 8.91 -3.45
CA PRO A 26 1.38 10.20 -2.87
C PRO A 26 0.44 10.52 -1.69
N ALA A 27 1.01 10.82 -0.53
CA ALA A 27 0.27 11.12 0.69
C ALA A 27 1.09 12.00 1.65
N SER A 28 0.41 12.69 2.55
CA SER A 28 1.06 13.46 3.62
C SER A 28 1.54 12.57 4.77
N SER A 29 0.95 11.38 4.95
CA SER A 29 1.30 10.40 5.97
C SER A 29 1.13 8.96 5.46
N LEU A 30 1.74 8.01 6.18
CA LEU A 30 1.53 6.58 5.92
C LEU A 30 0.07 6.17 6.15
N GLU A 31 -0.58 6.75 7.15
CA GLU A 31 -2.00 6.50 7.42
C GLU A 31 -2.87 6.88 6.21
N GLU A 32 -2.69 8.09 5.67
CA GLU A 32 -3.41 8.55 4.48
C GLU A 32 -3.10 7.67 3.26
N ALA A 33 -1.84 7.22 3.09
CA ALA A 33 -1.49 6.31 2.02
C ALA A 33 -2.21 4.95 2.13
N ASN A 34 -2.32 4.40 3.35
CA ASN A 34 -3.08 3.18 3.61
C ASN A 34 -4.58 3.37 3.36
N GLU A 35 -5.18 4.48 3.79
CA GLU A 35 -6.59 4.78 3.54
C GLU A 35 -6.90 4.87 2.04
N LYS A 36 -6.02 5.52 1.27
CA LYS A 36 -6.11 5.58 -0.20
C LYS A 36 -6.02 4.19 -0.83
N LEU A 37 -5.07 3.36 -0.40
CA LEU A 37 -4.95 1.97 -0.86
C LEU A 37 -6.25 1.19 -0.57
N HIS A 38 -6.74 1.28 0.66
CA HIS A 38 -7.95 0.58 1.09
C HIS A 38 -9.19 1.02 0.30
N SER A 39 -9.33 2.32 0.07
CA SER A 39 -10.45 2.88 -0.69
C SER A 39 -10.43 2.40 -2.14
N GLU A 40 -9.26 2.43 -2.79
CA GLU A 40 -9.13 2.03 -4.19
C GLU A 40 -9.32 0.52 -4.39
N VAL A 41 -8.73 -0.31 -3.52
CA VAL A 41 -8.90 -1.77 -3.59
C VAL A 41 -10.37 -2.15 -3.33
N LYS A 42 -11.02 -1.53 -2.34
CA LYS A 42 -12.45 -1.74 -2.07
C LYS A 42 -13.33 -1.27 -3.24
N ARG A 43 -12.99 -0.15 -3.89
CA ARG A 43 -13.69 0.34 -5.08
C ARG A 43 -13.63 -0.65 -6.24
N ARG A 44 -12.48 -1.33 -6.44
CA ARG A 44 -12.27 -2.29 -7.53
C ARG A 44 -12.81 -3.69 -7.24
N LEU A 45 -12.63 -4.19 -6.02
CA LEU A 45 -12.87 -5.59 -5.68
C LEU A 45 -14.03 -5.80 -4.69
N GLY A 46 -14.62 -4.73 -4.18
CA GLY A 46 -15.69 -4.81 -3.19
C GLY A 46 -15.21 -5.36 -1.85
N LYS A 47 -15.93 -6.36 -1.32
CA LYS A 47 -15.63 -6.97 -0.01
C LYS A 47 -14.37 -7.85 -0.11
N CYS A 48 -13.27 -7.32 0.36
CA CYS A 48 -11.97 -7.98 0.40
C CYS A 48 -11.19 -7.63 1.68
N ARG A 49 -10.10 -8.36 1.94
CA ARG A 49 -9.13 -8.03 3.00
C ARG A 49 -7.80 -7.70 2.34
N ILE A 50 -7.13 -6.67 2.84
CA ILE A 50 -5.85 -6.21 2.33
C ILE A 50 -4.81 -6.55 3.39
N LYS A 51 -3.70 -7.14 2.97
CA LYS A 51 -2.51 -7.35 3.79
C LYS A 51 -1.39 -6.53 3.20
N VAL A 52 -0.94 -5.51 3.92
CA VAL A 52 0.29 -4.78 3.57
C VAL A 52 1.47 -5.60 4.09
N ASN A 53 2.40 -5.95 3.20
CA ASN A 53 3.57 -6.77 3.50
C ASN A 53 4.78 -5.91 3.85
N THR A 54 5.02 -4.86 3.06
CA THR A 54 6.08 -3.89 3.29
C THR A 54 5.62 -2.50 2.86
N VAL A 55 6.23 -1.49 3.46
CA VAL A 55 6.02 -0.09 3.12
C VAL A 55 7.38 0.56 3.01
N SER A 56 7.59 1.37 1.98
CA SER A 56 8.78 2.19 1.83
C SER A 56 8.44 3.64 1.54
N LEU A 57 9.21 4.56 2.11
CA LEU A 57 9.18 5.98 1.75
C LEU A 57 10.14 6.22 0.58
N CYS A 58 9.61 6.69 -0.55
CA CYS A 58 10.39 7.05 -1.74
C CYS A 58 10.83 8.51 -1.61
N VAL A 59 12.12 8.73 -1.40
CA VAL A 59 12.73 10.07 -1.23
C VAL A 59 13.25 10.60 -2.56
N SER A 60 13.73 9.71 -3.43
CA SER A 60 14.16 9.98 -4.80
C SER A 60 13.91 8.73 -5.67
N GLU A 61 14.23 8.79 -6.96
CA GLU A 61 14.05 7.64 -7.87
C GLU A 61 14.76 6.37 -7.37
N ASP A 62 15.97 6.52 -6.81
CA ASP A 62 16.82 5.41 -6.35
C ASP A 62 16.82 5.20 -4.83
N SER A 63 16.25 6.13 -4.04
CA SER A 63 16.29 6.07 -2.57
C SER A 63 14.93 5.72 -1.97
N ARG A 64 14.84 4.50 -1.43
CA ARG A 64 13.67 3.99 -0.71
C ARG A 64 14.07 3.57 0.71
N TYR A 65 13.32 4.03 1.70
CA TYR A 65 13.50 3.65 3.10
C TYR A 65 12.34 2.76 3.54
N THR A 66 12.63 1.49 3.81
CA THR A 66 11.61 0.59 4.36
C THR A 66 11.21 1.03 5.76
N ILE A 67 9.91 1.19 5.97
CA ILE A 67 9.32 1.54 7.25
C ILE A 67 9.02 0.22 7.97
N GLU A 68 9.72 -0.02 9.09
CA GLU A 68 9.42 -1.16 9.95
C GLU A 68 8.09 -0.91 10.68
N GLN A 69 7.12 -1.80 10.47
CA GLN A 69 5.89 -1.80 11.25
C GLN A 69 6.14 -2.58 12.54
N LYS A 70 6.16 -1.88 13.67
CA LYS A 70 6.28 -2.45 15.02
C LYS A 70 4.98 -3.10 15.48
#